data_AF-A0A1Q6IPZ4-F1
#
_entry.id   AF-A0A1Q6IPZ4-F1
#
_cell.length_a   1.000
_cell.length_b   1.000
_cell.length_c   1.000
_cell.angle_alpha   90.00
_cell.angle_beta   90.00
_cell.angle_gamma   90.00
#
_symmetry.space_group_name_H-M   'P 1'
#
loop_
_entity.id
_entity.type
_entity.pdbx_description
1 polymer ?
#
loop_
_entity_poly.entity_id
_entity_poly.type
_entity_poly.pdbx_seq_one_letter_code
_entity_poly.pdbx_strand_id
1 'polypeptide(L)'
;MSCEDFMAQSNTSFNSFVWDLNKYINVFVYTFKEKTTAGISHLPYTPRENSLPGLTANNHYFSNMPSYTHCISINNTYITEDNIYVTLAHELGHYLGLFHVFSEQGCNETDYCEDTPNYDRNTYTEWLNTLSKPYPQEVFTRNGCEGESFISTNIMDYFCSYQNRFTANQYSRVRHVLENSPLIPGPKNIITTKVAREDIVPAARAIE
;
A
#
# COMPACT_ATOMS: atom_id res chain seq x y z
N MET A 1 19.06 -7.89 -2.31
CA MET A 1 19.14 -6.75 -1.36
C MET A 1 17.85 -6.77 -0.57
N SER A 2 17.85 -6.47 0.74
CA SER A 2 16.57 -6.37 1.47
C SER A 2 15.73 -5.25 0.86
N CYS A 3 14.44 -5.49 0.68
CA CYS A 3 13.54 -4.50 0.12
C CYS A 3 13.32 -3.30 1.06
N GLU A 4 13.25 -3.55 2.36
CA GLU A 4 13.17 -2.51 3.39
C GLU A 4 14.45 -1.67 3.43
N ASP A 5 15.63 -2.31 3.35
CA ASP A 5 16.91 -1.60 3.32
C ASP A 5 17.05 -0.71 2.07
N PHE A 6 16.52 -1.15 0.92
CA PHE A 6 16.51 -0.37 -0.33
C PHE A 6 15.62 0.88 -0.22
N MET A 7 14.48 0.73 0.44
CA MET A 7 13.45 1.77 0.61
C MET A 7 13.66 2.62 1.87
N ALA A 8 14.58 2.25 2.75
CA ALA A 8 14.83 2.93 4.00
C ALA A 8 15.16 4.41 3.78
N GLN A 9 14.55 5.29 4.58
CA GLN A 9 14.79 6.74 4.51
C GLN A 9 16.26 7.13 4.73
N SER A 10 17.01 6.33 5.49
CA SER A 10 18.45 6.52 5.73
C SER A 10 19.32 6.13 4.52
N ASN A 11 18.79 5.34 3.58
CA ASN A 11 19.51 4.89 2.40
C ASN A 11 19.29 5.84 1.22
N THR A 12 20.34 6.62 0.92
CA THR A 12 20.31 7.61 -0.18
C THR A 12 21.01 7.13 -1.45
N SER A 13 21.59 5.92 -1.41
CA SER A 13 22.50 5.40 -2.45
C SER A 13 21.86 5.27 -3.83
N PHE A 14 20.53 5.11 -3.89
CA PHE A 14 19.79 4.87 -5.12
C PHE A 14 18.90 6.05 -5.54
N ASN A 15 18.94 7.16 -4.79
CA ASN A 15 18.08 8.32 -5.07
C ASN A 15 18.33 8.95 -6.45
N SER A 16 19.55 8.82 -6.99
CA SER A 16 19.88 9.29 -8.34
C SER A 16 19.13 8.55 -9.46
N PHE A 17 18.56 7.37 -9.18
CA PHE A 17 17.73 6.62 -10.12
C PHE A 17 16.24 7.00 -10.05
N VAL A 18 15.84 7.76 -9.04
CA VAL A 18 14.45 8.20 -8.86
C VAL A 18 14.14 9.31 -9.86
N TRP A 19 13.13 9.07 -10.71
CA TRP A 19 12.58 10.12 -11.57
C TRP A 19 11.70 11.07 -10.76
N ASP A 20 11.51 12.28 -11.28
CA ASP A 20 10.71 13.33 -10.65
C ASP A 20 9.33 12.79 -10.20
N LEU A 21 9.14 12.69 -8.88
CA LEU A 21 7.95 12.13 -8.25
C LEU A 21 6.68 12.92 -8.54
N ASN A 22 6.81 14.18 -8.97
CA ASN A 22 5.66 14.98 -9.41
C ASN A 22 5.21 14.63 -10.84
N LYS A 23 5.94 13.76 -11.54
CA LYS A 23 5.70 13.36 -12.93
C LYS A 23 5.59 11.85 -13.12
N TYR A 24 6.28 11.06 -12.30
CA TYR A 24 6.36 9.61 -12.45
C TYR A 24 6.14 8.89 -11.12
N ILE A 25 5.45 7.75 -11.18
CA ILE A 25 5.50 6.73 -10.14
C ILE A 25 6.72 5.86 -10.45
N ASN A 26 7.66 5.79 -9.52
CA ASN A 26 8.88 5.00 -9.70
C ASN A 26 8.64 3.56 -9.24
N VAL A 27 8.91 2.60 -10.13
CA VAL A 27 8.82 1.16 -9.86
C VAL A 27 10.20 0.54 -10.07
N PHE A 28 10.77 -0.04 -9.02
CA PHE A 28 12.06 -0.73 -9.06
C PHE A 28 11.84 -2.24 -9.06
N VAL A 29 12.53 -2.94 -9.96
CA VAL A 29 12.41 -4.39 -10.12
C VAL A 29 13.77 -5.03 -9.89
N TYR A 30 13.90 -5.87 -8.86
CA TYR A 30 15.15 -6.54 -8.50
C TYR A 30 14.89 -7.77 -7.61
N THR A 31 15.92 -8.58 -7.36
CA THR A 31 15.79 -9.76 -6.49
C THR A 31 15.87 -9.36 -5.02
N PHE A 32 14.79 -9.62 -4.28
CA PHE A 32 14.73 -9.35 -2.85
C PHE A 32 15.54 -10.39 -2.07
N LYS A 33 15.95 -10.03 -0.86
CA LYS A 33 16.52 -11.01 0.08
C LYS A 33 15.41 -11.84 0.74
N GLU A 34 14.25 -11.21 0.91
CA GLU A 34 13.01 -11.72 1.44
C GLU A 34 12.43 -12.75 0.47
N LYS A 35 12.13 -13.95 1.00
CA LYS A 35 11.75 -15.12 0.17
C LYS A 35 10.26 -15.25 -0.09
N THR A 36 9.44 -14.47 0.59
CA THR A 36 7.97 -14.57 0.56
C THR A 36 7.32 -13.26 0.14
N THR A 37 8.11 -12.21 -0.06
CA THR A 37 7.66 -10.85 -0.38
C THR A 37 7.68 -10.65 -1.88
N ALA A 38 6.51 -10.42 -2.47
CA ALA A 38 6.37 -10.20 -3.91
C ALA A 38 6.53 -8.71 -4.29
N GLY A 39 6.16 -7.81 -3.38
CA GLY A 39 6.24 -6.36 -3.54
C GLY A 39 6.27 -5.66 -2.20
N ILE A 40 6.63 -4.38 -2.21
CA ILE A 40 6.54 -3.47 -1.07
C ILE A 40 6.45 -2.03 -1.60
N SER A 41 5.67 -1.19 -0.93
CA SER A 41 5.38 0.17 -1.40
C SER A 41 5.49 1.21 -0.30
N HIS A 42 5.97 2.40 -0.65
CA HIS A 42 5.79 3.54 0.25
C HIS A 42 4.33 3.95 0.32
N LEU A 43 3.82 4.19 1.52
CA LEU A 43 2.55 4.89 1.71
C LEU A 43 2.73 6.38 1.37
N PRO A 44 1.70 7.02 0.79
CA PRO A 44 1.75 8.44 0.50
C PRO A 44 1.68 9.28 1.78
N TYR A 45 2.24 10.48 1.70
CA TYR A 45 1.98 11.53 2.68
C TYR A 45 0.60 12.15 2.42
N THR A 46 0.05 12.85 3.40
CA THR A 46 -1.23 13.57 3.25
C THR A 46 -1.07 14.99 3.79
N PRO A 47 -1.73 16.02 3.20
CA PRO A 47 -1.62 17.38 3.73
C PRO A 47 -2.20 17.46 5.15
N ARG A 48 -1.67 18.35 5.98
CA ARG A 48 -2.16 18.53 7.36
C ARG A 48 -3.60 19.04 7.41
N GLU A 49 -3.96 19.91 6.48
CA GLU A 49 -5.24 20.63 6.44
C GLU A 49 -6.41 19.72 6.03
N ASN A 50 -6.11 18.64 5.31
CA ASN A 50 -7.10 17.68 4.83
C ASN A 50 -6.49 16.28 4.82
N SER A 51 -6.08 15.83 6.01
CA SER A 51 -5.37 14.57 6.18
C SER A 51 -6.30 13.37 6.08
N LEU A 52 -5.79 12.27 5.54
CA LEU A 52 -6.44 10.96 5.63
C LEU A 52 -5.93 10.21 6.86
N PRO A 53 -6.81 9.53 7.61
CA PRO A 53 -6.41 8.69 8.72
C PRO A 53 -5.51 7.55 8.23
N GLY A 54 -4.55 7.13 9.06
CA GLY A 54 -3.56 6.13 8.72
C GLY A 54 -2.36 6.63 7.91
N LEU A 55 -2.42 7.81 7.27
CA LEU A 55 -1.29 8.40 6.53
C LEU A 55 -0.53 9.44 7.37
N THR A 56 0.73 9.67 7.00
CA THR A 56 1.57 10.66 7.68
C THR A 56 1.21 12.07 7.22
N ALA A 57 0.55 12.83 8.09
CA ALA A 57 0.14 14.21 7.82
C ALA A 57 1.33 15.19 7.88
N ASN A 58 1.72 15.75 6.73
CA ASN A 58 2.88 16.62 6.64
C ASN A 58 2.90 17.44 5.32
N ASN A 59 3.42 18.67 5.36
CA ASN A 59 3.47 19.58 4.21
C ASN A 59 4.89 19.79 3.61
N HIS A 60 5.93 19.19 4.20
CA HIS A 60 7.33 19.34 3.80
C HIS A 60 7.56 19.00 2.33
N TYR A 61 6.99 17.90 1.84
CA TYR A 61 7.22 17.40 0.49
C TYR A 61 6.41 18.11 -0.61
N PHE A 62 5.62 19.14 -0.29
CA PHE A 62 5.06 20.02 -1.34
C PHE A 62 6.09 20.97 -1.94
N SER A 63 7.21 21.20 -1.26
CA SER A 63 8.26 22.13 -1.72
C SER A 63 9.66 21.51 -1.69
N ASN A 64 9.79 20.27 -1.23
CA ASN A 64 11.06 19.56 -1.11
C ASN A 64 10.92 18.16 -1.74
N MET A 65 12.00 17.65 -2.31
CA MET A 65 12.07 16.27 -2.78
C MET A 65 12.75 15.40 -1.72
N PRO A 66 12.32 14.15 -1.51
CA PRO A 66 13.03 13.22 -0.63
C PRO A 66 14.44 12.93 -1.14
N SER A 67 15.35 12.62 -0.21
CA SER A 67 16.71 12.17 -0.51
C SER A 67 16.85 10.64 -0.59
N TYR A 68 15.76 9.91 -0.30
CA TYR A 68 15.68 8.46 -0.30
C TYR A 68 14.87 7.96 -1.50
N THR A 69 14.97 6.66 -1.78
CA THR A 69 14.31 6.01 -2.92
C THR A 69 12.81 5.84 -2.68
N HIS A 70 12.04 6.92 -2.80
CA HIS A 70 10.58 6.86 -2.66
C HIS A 70 9.95 6.19 -3.88
N CYS A 71 9.54 4.93 -3.72
CA CYS A 71 9.10 4.10 -4.83
C CYS A 71 8.15 2.96 -4.42
N ILE A 72 7.75 2.18 -5.42
CA ILE A 72 7.29 0.80 -5.33
C ILE A 72 8.47 -0.11 -5.67
N SER A 73 8.66 -1.19 -4.93
CA SER A 73 9.62 -2.24 -5.27
C SER A 73 8.91 -3.54 -5.56
N ILE A 74 9.31 -4.23 -6.63
CA ILE A 74 8.77 -5.53 -7.05
C ILE A 74 9.89 -6.56 -7.09
N ASN A 75 9.63 -7.73 -6.49
CA ASN A 75 10.58 -8.82 -6.47
C ASN A 75 10.57 -9.56 -7.81
N ASN A 76 11.69 -9.52 -8.53
CA ASN A 76 11.84 -10.14 -9.84
C ASN A 76 11.73 -11.67 -9.83
N THR A 77 11.71 -12.30 -8.65
CA THR A 77 11.47 -13.75 -8.52
C THR A 77 10.05 -14.11 -8.99
N TYR A 78 9.09 -13.19 -8.87
CA TYR A 78 7.66 -13.45 -9.12
C TYR A 78 7.14 -12.83 -10.42
N ILE A 79 7.97 -12.11 -11.19
CA ILE A 79 7.47 -11.34 -12.36
C ILE A 79 7.01 -12.20 -13.53
N THR A 80 7.35 -13.48 -13.52
CA THR A 80 6.90 -14.46 -14.53
C THR A 80 5.67 -15.23 -14.08
N GLU A 81 5.13 -14.98 -12.89
CA GLU A 81 3.88 -15.61 -12.43
C GLU A 81 2.67 -14.95 -13.12
N ASP A 82 1.66 -15.75 -13.40
CA ASP A 82 0.47 -15.30 -14.13
C ASP A 82 -0.27 -14.16 -13.41
N ASN A 83 -0.14 -14.04 -12.09
CA ASN A 83 -0.81 -13.06 -11.24
C ASN A 83 0.04 -11.81 -10.91
N ILE A 84 1.18 -11.59 -11.58
CA ILE A 84 2.05 -10.41 -11.31
C ILE A 84 1.32 -9.06 -11.42
N TYR A 85 0.31 -8.97 -12.31
CA TYR A 85 -0.49 -7.76 -12.45
C TYR A 85 -1.30 -7.44 -11.19
N VAL A 86 -1.68 -8.46 -10.41
CA VAL A 86 -2.37 -8.29 -9.12
C VAL A 86 -1.40 -7.73 -8.10
N THR A 87 -0.18 -8.28 -8.01
CA THR A 87 0.87 -7.75 -7.13
C THR A 87 1.12 -6.28 -7.42
N LEU A 88 1.33 -5.91 -8.69
CA LEU A 88 1.55 -4.51 -9.04
C LEU A 88 0.33 -3.62 -8.71
N ALA A 89 -0.89 -4.10 -8.92
CA ALA A 89 -2.11 -3.37 -8.57
C ALA A 89 -2.26 -3.19 -7.05
N HIS A 90 -1.88 -4.20 -6.26
CA HIS A 90 -1.85 -4.18 -4.81
C HIS A 90 -0.85 -3.13 -4.29
N GLU A 91 0.38 -3.19 -4.78
CA GLU A 91 1.43 -2.21 -4.47
C GLU A 91 1.05 -0.77 -4.86
N LEU A 92 0.45 -0.60 -6.04
CA LEU A 92 -0.09 0.70 -6.45
C LEU A 92 -1.22 1.16 -5.53
N GLY A 93 -2.04 0.25 -5.02
CA GLY A 93 -3.04 0.54 -4.00
C GLY A 93 -2.41 1.17 -2.76
N HIS A 94 -1.35 0.57 -2.22
CA HIS A 94 -0.58 1.12 -1.10
C HIS A 94 0.04 2.48 -1.43
N TYR A 95 0.70 2.59 -2.58
CA TYR A 95 1.30 3.85 -3.03
C TYR A 95 0.27 4.99 -3.18
N LEU A 96 -0.99 4.63 -3.42
CA LEU A 96 -2.12 5.54 -3.51
C LEU A 96 -2.99 5.60 -2.23
N GLY A 97 -2.47 5.06 -1.12
CA GLY A 97 -2.99 5.27 0.23
C GLY A 97 -3.98 4.22 0.72
N LEU A 98 -4.14 3.10 0.02
CA LEU A 98 -4.92 1.95 0.49
C LEU A 98 -4.11 1.10 1.47
N PHE A 99 -4.83 0.37 2.31
CA PHE A 99 -4.28 -0.55 3.29
C PHE A 99 -4.86 -1.95 3.04
N HIS A 100 -4.27 -2.96 3.66
CA HIS A 100 -4.84 -4.30 3.68
C HIS A 100 -6.24 -4.29 4.26
N VAL A 101 -7.16 -5.02 3.63
CA VAL A 101 -8.57 -5.14 4.08
C VAL A 101 -8.75 -6.08 5.27
N PHE A 102 -7.65 -6.67 5.75
CA PHE A 102 -7.63 -7.57 6.88
C PHE A 102 -6.84 -6.96 8.04
N SER A 103 -6.98 -7.58 9.20
CA SER A 103 -6.23 -7.25 10.40
C SER A 103 -5.32 -8.41 10.78
N GLU A 104 -4.09 -8.10 11.18
CA GLU A 104 -3.13 -9.06 11.74
C GLU A 104 -3.07 -9.00 13.26
N GLN A 105 -3.89 -8.13 13.87
CA GLN A 105 -4.03 -7.98 15.33
C GLN A 105 -5.47 -8.30 15.76
N GLY A 106 -6.02 -9.42 15.28
CA GLY A 106 -7.41 -9.79 15.50
C GLY A 106 -8.33 -8.94 14.63
N CYS A 107 -9.23 -8.17 15.24
CA CYS A 107 -10.16 -7.26 14.57
C CYS A 107 -9.93 -5.78 14.93
N ASN A 108 -8.69 -5.43 15.29
CA ASN A 108 -8.35 -4.11 15.86
C ASN A 108 -7.75 -3.14 14.83
N GLU A 109 -7.39 -3.62 13.64
CA GLU A 109 -6.86 -2.78 12.57
C GLU A 109 -7.97 -2.41 11.59
N THR A 110 -7.80 -1.28 10.89
CA THR A 110 -8.74 -0.79 9.88
C THR A 110 -7.98 -0.34 8.66
N ASP A 111 -8.56 -0.58 7.49
CA ASP A 111 -8.08 -0.06 6.22
C ASP A 111 -8.61 1.35 5.91
N TYR A 112 -9.41 1.90 6.83
CA TYR A 112 -10.08 3.20 6.76
C TYR A 112 -11.14 3.29 5.64
N CYS A 113 -11.69 2.17 5.20
CA CYS A 113 -12.79 2.10 4.25
C CYS A 113 -13.97 1.36 4.89
N GLU A 114 -15.11 2.03 5.10
CA GLU A 114 -16.27 1.40 5.77
C GLU A 114 -16.99 0.33 4.92
N ASP A 115 -16.69 0.26 3.61
CA ASP A 115 -17.35 -0.66 2.67
C ASP A 115 -16.49 -1.90 2.34
N THR A 116 -15.40 -2.09 3.09
CA THR A 116 -14.55 -3.29 3.06
C THR A 116 -14.75 -4.08 4.36
N PRO A 117 -15.36 -5.27 4.28
CA PRO A 117 -15.48 -6.15 5.44
C PRO A 117 -14.09 -6.55 5.99
N ASN A 118 -13.86 -6.28 7.27
CA ASN A 118 -12.60 -6.63 7.94
C ASN A 118 -12.65 -8.06 8.47
N TYR A 119 -11.50 -8.73 8.54
CA TYR A 119 -11.37 -10.06 9.13
C TYR A 119 -9.97 -10.30 9.72
N ASP A 120 -9.87 -11.25 10.66
CA ASP A 120 -8.58 -11.66 11.22
C ASP A 120 -7.83 -12.61 10.27
N ARG A 121 -6.74 -12.10 9.67
CA ARG A 121 -5.92 -12.87 8.74
C ARG A 121 -5.19 -14.02 9.41
N ASN A 122 -4.79 -13.90 10.67
CA ASN A 122 -4.07 -14.96 11.36
C ASN A 122 -4.98 -16.18 11.55
N THR A 123 -6.19 -15.97 12.04
CA THR A 123 -7.21 -17.04 12.16
C THR A 123 -7.48 -17.71 10.81
N TYR A 124 -7.64 -16.94 9.73
CA TYR A 124 -7.84 -17.49 8.39
C TYR A 124 -6.63 -18.32 7.91
N THR A 125 -5.41 -17.80 8.13
CA THR A 125 -4.17 -18.45 7.69
C THR A 125 -3.89 -19.73 8.47
N GLU A 126 -4.16 -19.75 9.78
CA GLU A 126 -4.08 -20.94 10.61
C GLU A 126 -5.02 -22.04 10.10
N TRP A 127 -6.28 -21.70 9.80
CA TRP A 127 -7.22 -22.63 9.20
C TRP A 127 -6.75 -23.12 7.83
N LEU A 128 -6.31 -22.23 6.94
CA LEU A 128 -5.82 -22.59 5.61
C LEU A 128 -4.64 -23.58 5.68
N ASN A 129 -3.76 -23.42 6.66
CA ASN A 129 -2.62 -24.31 6.89
C ASN A 129 -3.00 -25.71 7.36
N THR A 130 -4.23 -25.93 7.82
CA THR A 130 -4.75 -27.29 8.14
C THR A 130 -5.17 -28.07 6.89
N LEU A 131 -5.33 -27.39 5.76
CA LEU A 131 -5.84 -27.97 4.53
C LEU A 131 -4.70 -28.45 3.62
N SER A 132 -4.96 -29.51 2.86
CA SER A 132 -4.09 -30.00 1.79
C SER A 132 -4.62 -29.57 0.42
N LYS A 133 -3.72 -29.27 -0.52
CA LYS A 133 -4.10 -28.98 -1.91
C LYS A 133 -4.62 -30.26 -2.61
N PRO A 134 -5.58 -30.16 -3.56
CA PRO A 134 -6.24 -28.92 -4.02
C PRO A 134 -7.18 -28.35 -2.97
N TYR A 135 -7.19 -27.02 -2.84
CA TYR A 135 -8.05 -26.35 -1.86
C TYR A 135 -9.53 -26.44 -2.25
N PRO A 136 -10.44 -26.57 -1.27
CA PRO A 136 -11.88 -26.53 -1.50
C PRO A 136 -12.34 -25.08 -1.75
N GLN A 137 -13.53 -24.84 -2.32
CA GLN A 137 -13.95 -23.47 -2.72
C GLN A 137 -14.09 -22.51 -1.54
N GLU A 138 -14.31 -23.04 -0.34
CA GLU A 138 -14.50 -22.32 0.91
C GLU A 138 -13.29 -21.46 1.29
N VAL A 139 -12.10 -21.72 0.72
CA VAL A 139 -10.93 -20.87 0.94
C VAL A 139 -11.11 -19.45 0.39
N PHE A 140 -12.08 -19.20 -0.49
CA PHE A 140 -12.41 -17.85 -0.94
C PHE A 140 -13.35 -17.10 0.00
N THR A 141 -13.89 -17.77 1.02
CA THR A 141 -14.78 -17.17 2.02
C THR A 141 -13.97 -16.67 3.22
N ARG A 142 -14.45 -15.60 3.86
CA ARG A 142 -13.92 -15.02 5.09
C ARG A 142 -15.02 -14.96 6.14
N ASN A 143 -14.62 -15.07 7.40
CA ASN A 143 -15.46 -14.76 8.55
C ASN A 143 -15.08 -13.36 9.00
N GLY A 144 -15.95 -12.40 8.73
CA GLY A 144 -15.78 -11.00 9.06
C GLY A 144 -15.89 -10.75 10.56
N CYS A 145 -15.28 -9.64 10.97
CA CYS A 145 -15.20 -9.22 12.35
C CYS A 145 -16.57 -8.84 12.95
N GLU A 146 -17.58 -8.57 12.13
CA GLU A 146 -18.95 -8.26 12.57
C GLU A 146 -19.85 -9.51 12.56
N GLY A 147 -19.27 -10.70 12.35
CA GLY A 147 -19.96 -12.00 12.35
C GLY A 147 -20.58 -12.37 11.01
N GLU A 148 -20.37 -11.56 9.97
CA GLU A 148 -20.76 -11.84 8.60
C GLU A 148 -19.80 -12.83 7.92
N SER A 149 -20.29 -13.58 6.94
CA SER A 149 -19.41 -14.32 6.03
C SER A 149 -19.48 -13.67 4.65
N PHE A 150 -18.34 -13.51 4.00
CA PHE A 150 -18.25 -12.88 2.68
C PHE A 150 -17.21 -13.55 1.80
N ILE A 151 -17.34 -13.37 0.49
CA ILE A 151 -16.38 -13.87 -0.50
C ILE A 151 -15.30 -12.80 -0.70
N SER A 152 -14.04 -13.16 -0.54
CA SER A 152 -12.93 -12.26 -0.77
C SER A 152 -12.73 -11.98 -2.26
N THR A 153 -12.85 -10.70 -2.61
CA THR A 153 -12.71 -10.19 -3.99
C THR A 153 -11.76 -8.99 -4.10
N ASN A 154 -11.30 -8.45 -2.97
CA ASN A 154 -10.56 -7.19 -2.95
C ASN A 154 -9.11 -7.39 -3.40
N ILE A 155 -8.59 -6.47 -4.20
CA ILE A 155 -7.18 -6.48 -4.64
C ILE A 155 -6.22 -6.31 -3.45
N MET A 156 -6.64 -5.59 -2.40
CA MET A 156 -5.86 -5.36 -1.18
C MET A 156 -5.92 -6.53 -0.18
N ASP A 157 -6.45 -7.69 -0.57
CA ASP A 157 -6.44 -8.91 0.23
C ASP A 157 -5.31 -9.86 -0.22
N TYR A 158 -4.95 -10.81 0.65
CA TYR A 158 -3.95 -11.85 0.43
C TYR A 158 -4.56 -13.25 0.31
N PHE A 159 -3.74 -14.15 -0.24
CA PHE A 159 -4.04 -15.57 -0.43
C PHE A 159 -5.29 -15.81 -1.29
N CYS A 160 -6.04 -16.88 -1.02
CA CYS A 160 -7.16 -17.33 -1.84
C CYS A 160 -8.30 -16.29 -1.89
N SER A 161 -8.20 -15.34 -2.82
CA SER A 161 -9.12 -14.24 -3.10
C SER A 161 -9.26 -14.09 -4.61
N TYR A 162 -10.40 -13.59 -5.07
CA TYR A 162 -10.56 -13.28 -6.50
C TYR A 162 -9.74 -12.06 -6.96
N GLN A 163 -9.33 -11.18 -6.02
CA GLN A 163 -8.47 -10.01 -6.26
C GLN A 163 -8.79 -9.23 -7.56
N ASN A 164 -10.06 -8.90 -7.77
CA ASN A 164 -10.56 -8.32 -9.02
C ASN A 164 -11.42 -7.06 -8.80
N ARG A 165 -11.42 -6.50 -7.58
CA ARG A 165 -12.28 -5.37 -7.23
C ARG A 165 -11.61 -4.41 -6.24
N PHE A 166 -11.87 -3.12 -6.45
CA PHE A 166 -11.78 -2.07 -5.44
C PHE A 166 -13.19 -1.59 -5.06
N THR A 167 -13.33 -1.02 -3.87
CA THR A 167 -14.61 -0.49 -3.37
C THR A 167 -14.79 1.01 -3.65
N ALA A 168 -15.96 1.57 -3.32
CA ALA A 168 -16.24 2.97 -3.55
C ALA A 168 -15.49 3.87 -2.56
N ASN A 169 -15.31 3.43 -1.31
CA ASN A 169 -14.50 4.17 -0.34
C ASN A 169 -13.02 4.10 -0.69
N GLN A 170 -12.51 2.94 -1.13
CA GLN A 170 -11.14 2.82 -1.65
C GLN A 170 -10.92 3.76 -2.85
N TYR A 171 -11.86 3.83 -3.79
CA TYR A 171 -11.82 4.80 -4.88
C TYR A 171 -11.74 6.24 -4.37
N SER A 172 -12.63 6.62 -3.45
CA SER A 172 -12.69 7.98 -2.89
C SER A 172 -11.39 8.37 -2.19
N ARG A 173 -10.80 7.41 -1.47
CA ARG A 173 -9.51 7.56 -0.79
C ARG A 173 -8.35 7.75 -1.76
N VAL A 174 -8.28 6.94 -2.82
CA VAL A 174 -7.28 7.09 -3.90
C VAL A 174 -7.44 8.44 -4.59
N ARG A 175 -8.68 8.86 -4.89
CA ARG A 175 -8.96 10.19 -5.47
C ARG A 175 -8.45 11.31 -4.59
N HIS A 176 -8.68 11.22 -3.28
CA HIS A 176 -8.14 12.19 -2.33
C HIS A 176 -6.62 12.27 -2.37
N VAL A 177 -5.92 11.14 -2.37
CA VAL A 177 -4.44 11.10 -2.47
C VAL A 177 -3.96 11.73 -3.78
N LEU A 178 -4.53 11.34 -4.92
CA LEU A 178 -4.15 11.88 -6.23
C LEU A 178 -4.30 13.41 -6.30
N GLU A 179 -5.35 13.94 -5.68
CA GLU A 179 -5.69 15.36 -5.72
C GLU A 179 -4.96 16.19 -4.66
N ASN A 180 -4.51 15.60 -3.55
CA ASN A 180 -4.06 16.36 -2.39
C ASN A 180 -2.68 15.97 -1.86
N SER A 181 -2.14 14.79 -2.15
CA SER A 181 -0.87 14.34 -1.56
C SER A 181 0.37 14.86 -2.31
N PRO A 182 1.48 15.20 -1.62
CA PRO A 182 2.74 15.51 -2.30
C PRO A 182 3.36 14.24 -2.87
N LEU A 183 4.35 14.38 -3.77
CA LEU A 183 5.09 13.26 -4.38
C LEU A 183 4.25 12.29 -5.21
N ILE A 184 3.01 12.66 -5.52
CA ILE A 184 2.12 11.92 -6.41
C ILE A 184 1.98 12.71 -7.71
N PRO A 185 2.17 12.09 -8.89
CA PRO A 185 2.03 12.80 -10.16
C PRO A 185 0.66 13.44 -10.36
N GLY A 186 0.64 14.56 -11.09
CA GLY A 186 -0.60 15.24 -11.50
C GLY A 186 -0.95 16.50 -10.69
N PRO A 187 -1.95 17.27 -11.16
CA PRO A 187 -2.34 18.54 -10.54
C PRO A 187 -2.84 18.31 -9.11
N LYS A 188 -2.57 19.27 -8.23
CA LYS A 188 -3.00 19.23 -6.83
C LYS A 188 -4.02 20.32 -6.56
N ASN A 189 -5.10 19.96 -5.87
CA ASN A 189 -6.20 20.83 -5.45
C ASN A 189 -5.81 21.64 -4.20
N ILE A 190 -4.58 22.15 -4.18
CA ILE A 190 -4.04 22.91 -3.06
C ILE A 190 -3.95 24.34 -3.53
N ILE A 191 -4.89 25.16 -3.06
CA ILE A 191 -4.81 26.63 -3.18
C ILE A 191 -3.67 27.09 -2.26
N THR A 192 -2.45 26.94 -2.76
CA THR A 192 -1.22 27.62 -2.36
C THR A 192 -1.18 28.14 -0.92
N THR A 193 -1.39 27.28 0.08
CA THR A 193 -0.92 27.59 1.41
C THR A 193 0.59 27.39 1.39
N LYS A 194 1.31 28.49 1.15
CA LYS A 194 2.68 28.72 1.62
C LYS A 194 2.73 28.71 3.17
N VAL A 195 2.02 27.78 3.81
CA VAL A 195 1.70 27.71 5.24
C VAL A 195 1.84 26.24 5.63
N ALA A 196 2.66 25.82 6.58
CA ALA A 196 3.79 26.43 7.24
C ALA A 196 5.00 25.53 6.94
N ARG A 197 6.17 26.15 6.68
CA ARG A 197 7.44 25.41 6.65
C ARG A 197 7.68 24.88 8.06
N GLU A 198 7.43 23.60 8.27
CA GLU A 198 8.08 22.89 9.35
C GLU A 198 9.28 22.14 8.78
N ASP A 199 10.43 22.32 9.45
CA ASP A 199 11.71 21.69 9.11
C ASP A 199 11.74 20.19 9.47
N ILE A 200 10.63 19.63 9.97
CA ILE A 200 10.55 18.22 10.34
C ILE A 200 10.27 17.40 9.08
N VAL A 201 11.33 16.77 8.59
CA VAL A 201 11.26 15.73 7.56
C VAL A 201 10.43 14.56 8.12
N PRO A 202 9.27 14.22 7.53
CA PRO A 202 8.44 13.15 8.05
C PRO A 202 9.09 11.78 7.78
N ALA A 203 8.78 10.81 8.64
CA ALA A 203 9.25 9.44 8.44
C ALA A 203 8.67 8.84 7.15
N ALA A 204 9.50 8.17 6.36
CA ALA A 204 9.03 7.31 5.28
C ALA A 204 8.39 6.05 5.87
N ARG A 205 7.25 5.63 5.33
CA ARG A 205 6.58 4.39 5.74
C ARG A 205 6.41 3.51 4.52
N ALA A 206 7.01 2.34 4.57
CA ALA A 206 6.76 1.27 3.61
C ALA A 206 5.77 0.27 4.21
N ILE A 207 5.00 -0.39 3.35
CA ILE A 207 4.06 -1.44 3.68
C ILE A 207 4.21 -2.57 2.66
N GLU A 208 4.31 -3.78 3.19
CA GLU A 208 4.11 -5.07 2.51
C GLU A 208 2.82 -5.64 3.08
#